data_AF-A0A553EMX0-F1
#
_entry.id   AF-A0A553EMX0-F1
#
_cell.length_a   1.000
_cell.length_b   1.000
_cell.length_c   1.000
_cell.angle_alpha   90.00
_cell.angle_beta   90.00
_cell.angle_gamma   90.00
#
_symmetry.space_group_name_H-M   'P 1'
#
loop_
_entity.id
_entity.type
_entity.pdbx_description
1 polymer ?
#
loop_
_entity_poly.entity_id
_entity_poly.type
_entity_poly.pdbx_seq_one_letter_code
_entity_poly.pdbx_strand_id
1 'polypeptide(L)'
;MTSRVFEVERPAGFPPPDELYLVGTATEAGDNLADGLLMKKTSVNTFEIYTSLKPGSYYLAERNSGEPDTYYIEGEKLKANGTTEVTDDEKVYRIRVDFSNGTTEIATIDLIELWFPPQGSFLFSLPYVGDGTWKIEDTPIEFKQESWGRDERYKFRFTLDQEEETFYEWFGSVNGDNSRPDDNTPDAFWYMVPVTDDYWNNCFKFATPVDNSNADVSIIYNTSVPEYTHIVEPQ
;
A
#
# COMPACT_ATOMS: atom_id res chain seq x y z
N MET A 1 27.96 33.05 40.05
CA MET A 1 27.85 32.76 38.60
C MET A 1 26.43 32.32 38.34
N THR A 2 25.66 33.12 37.62
CA THR A 2 24.26 32.81 37.30
C THR A 2 24.25 31.97 36.03
N SER A 3 23.98 30.68 36.15
CA SER A 3 23.72 29.81 35.00
C SER A 3 22.47 30.32 34.28
N ARG A 4 22.57 30.56 32.97
CA ARG A 4 21.42 30.85 32.11
C ARG A 4 21.16 29.59 31.30
N VAL A 5 20.06 28.92 31.61
CA VAL A 5 19.56 27.79 30.83
C VAL A 5 18.77 28.37 29.67
N PHE A 6 19.12 27.96 28.45
CA PHE A 6 18.32 28.22 27.26
C PHE A 6 17.51 26.96 26.99
N GLU A 7 16.20 27.09 27.01
CA GLU A 7 15.27 26.04 26.60
C GLU A 7 14.96 26.25 25.12
N VAL A 8 15.30 25.26 24.29
CA VAL A 8 15.02 25.26 22.85
C VAL A 8 14.00 24.17 22.62
N GLU A 9 12.76 24.57 22.35
CA GLU A 9 11.72 23.67 21.88
C GLU A 9 11.98 23.41 20.38
N ARG A 10 12.34 22.17 20.03
CA ARG A 10 12.46 21.78 18.62
C ARG A 10 11.05 21.47 18.10
N PRO A 11 10.71 21.83 16.85
CA PRO A 11 9.53 21.28 16.21
C PRO A 11 9.53 19.75 16.33
N ALA A 12 8.36 19.13 16.52
CA ALA A 12 8.25 17.68 16.67
C ALA A 12 8.75 16.89 15.45
N GLY A 13 8.83 17.54 14.27
CA GLY A 13 9.28 16.94 13.02
C GLY A 13 10.79 16.90 12.80
N PHE A 14 11.17 16.23 11.72
CA PHE A 14 12.52 16.08 11.20
C PHE A 14 12.60 16.66 9.78
N PRO A 15 13.78 17.10 9.30
CA PRO A 15 13.97 17.36 7.89
C PRO A 15 13.63 16.09 7.08
N PRO A 16 12.77 16.16 6.05
CA PRO A 16 12.45 14.99 5.24
C PRO A 16 13.66 14.57 4.42
N PRO A 17 14.03 13.27 4.41
CA PRO A 17 15.09 12.79 3.55
C PRO A 17 14.63 12.69 2.08
N ASP A 18 15.58 12.45 1.18
CA ASP A 18 15.26 12.18 -0.22
C ASP A 18 14.64 10.78 -0.39
N GLU A 19 15.18 9.80 0.32
CA GLU A 19 14.75 8.41 0.33
C GLU A 19 14.58 7.92 1.77
N LEU A 20 13.82 6.84 1.96
CA LEU A 20 13.64 6.20 3.26
C LEU A 20 13.54 4.70 3.07
N TYR A 21 14.33 3.96 3.83
CA TYR A 21 14.44 2.51 3.73
C TYR A 21 14.02 1.87 5.05
N LEU A 22 13.24 0.79 4.98
CA LEU A 22 12.91 -0.06 6.11
C LEU A 22 13.90 -1.23 6.17
N VAL A 23 14.59 -1.40 7.30
CA VAL A 23 15.67 -2.38 7.46
C VAL A 23 15.53 -3.11 8.79
N GLY A 24 15.75 -4.42 8.81
CA GLY A 24 15.88 -5.20 10.04
C GLY A 24 15.35 -6.63 9.95
N THR A 25 15.64 -7.44 10.97
CA THR A 25 15.23 -8.86 11.11
C THR A 25 13.74 -9.09 10.97
N ALA A 26 12.93 -8.10 11.37
CA ALA A 26 11.48 -8.16 11.25
C ALA A 26 11.00 -8.05 9.79
N THR A 27 11.81 -7.45 8.91
CA THR A 27 11.43 -7.12 7.53
C THR A 27 11.67 -8.28 6.55
N GLU A 28 11.08 -8.18 5.37
CA GLU A 28 11.30 -9.12 4.26
C GLU A 28 12.73 -9.05 3.69
N ALA A 29 13.41 -7.91 3.84
CA ALA A 29 14.79 -7.68 3.38
C ALA A 29 15.87 -8.11 4.38
N GLY A 30 15.54 -8.22 5.67
CA GLY A 30 16.48 -8.52 6.74
C GLY A 30 17.35 -7.32 7.16
N ASP A 31 18.45 -7.60 7.87
CA ASP A 31 19.27 -6.57 8.56
C ASP A 31 20.31 -5.88 7.69
N ASN A 32 20.53 -6.34 6.45
CA ASN A 32 21.55 -5.75 5.61
C ASN A 32 21.04 -4.41 5.05
N LEU A 33 21.70 -3.31 5.45
CA LEU A 33 21.34 -1.96 5.01
C LEU A 33 21.24 -1.83 3.49
N ALA A 34 22.10 -2.52 2.74
CA ALA A 34 22.12 -2.46 1.27
C ALA A 34 20.85 -3.06 0.63
N ASP A 35 20.18 -3.96 1.33
CA ASP A 35 18.99 -4.69 0.85
C ASP A 35 17.69 -4.05 1.35
N GLY A 36 17.76 -2.95 2.12
CA GLY A 36 16.62 -2.28 2.73
C GLY A 36 15.46 -2.01 1.77
N LEU A 37 14.23 -2.14 2.28
CA LEU A 37 13.02 -1.93 1.48
C LEU A 37 12.79 -0.42 1.30
N LEU A 38 12.88 0.06 0.05
CA LEU A 38 12.62 1.47 -0.26
C LEU A 38 11.13 1.79 -0.07
N MET A 39 10.85 2.78 0.78
CA MET A 39 9.49 3.31 0.97
C MET A 39 9.12 4.27 -0.15
N LYS A 40 7.86 4.23 -0.58
CA LYS A 40 7.35 5.16 -1.60
C LYS A 40 7.18 6.55 -1.01
N LYS A 41 7.77 7.55 -1.65
CA LYS A 41 7.57 8.97 -1.30
C LYS A 41 6.22 9.44 -1.85
N THR A 42 5.25 9.69 -0.97
CA THR A 42 3.88 10.07 -1.34
C THR A 42 3.65 11.58 -1.35
N SER A 43 4.52 12.34 -0.69
CA SER A 43 4.58 13.80 -0.76
C SER A 43 5.99 14.30 -0.43
N VAL A 44 6.16 15.62 -0.30
CA VAL A 44 7.46 16.21 0.10
C VAL A 44 7.94 15.69 1.46
N ASN A 45 7.02 15.40 2.39
CA ASN A 45 7.35 15.04 3.78
C ASN A 45 6.93 13.62 4.17
N THR A 46 6.24 12.89 3.29
CA THR A 46 5.59 11.63 3.67
C THR A 46 6.08 10.45 2.85
N PHE A 47 6.21 9.32 3.53
CA PHE A 47 6.62 8.03 2.98
C PHE A 47 5.62 6.94 3.39
N GLU A 48 5.46 5.94 2.53
CA GLU A 48 4.56 4.82 2.75
C GLU A 48 5.19 3.52 2.26
N ILE A 49 4.92 2.41 2.96
CA ILE A 49 5.29 1.07 2.52
C ILE A 49 4.23 0.06 2.92
N TYR A 50 4.11 -0.97 2.09
CA TYR A 50 3.30 -2.16 2.31
C TYR A 50 4.25 -3.36 2.35
N THR A 51 4.31 -4.08 3.47
CA THR A 51 5.28 -5.19 3.68
C THR A 51 4.76 -6.14 4.74
N SER A 52 5.18 -7.42 4.73
CA SER A 52 5.07 -8.22 5.95
C SER A 52 6.11 -7.81 6.99
N LEU A 53 5.75 -7.93 8.26
CA LEU A 53 6.68 -7.91 9.38
C LEU A 53 6.43 -9.13 10.25
N LYS A 54 7.52 -9.76 10.71
CA LYS A 54 7.52 -10.91 11.62
C LYS A 54 8.24 -10.55 12.94
N PRO A 55 8.19 -11.42 13.97
CA PRO A 55 8.92 -11.17 15.21
C PRO A 55 10.40 -10.84 14.98
N GLY A 56 10.86 -9.72 15.55
CA GLY A 56 12.19 -9.17 15.34
C GLY A 56 12.20 -7.66 15.56
N SER A 57 13.18 -6.97 14.99
CA SER A 57 13.27 -5.52 15.05
C SER A 57 13.55 -4.90 13.68
N TYR A 58 13.19 -3.62 13.55
CA TYR A 58 13.50 -2.82 12.37
C TYR A 58 13.83 -1.36 12.73
N TYR A 59 14.42 -0.65 11.79
CA TYR A 59 14.61 0.80 11.82
C TYR A 59 14.43 1.38 10.42
N LEU A 60 14.35 2.70 10.35
CA LEU A 60 14.24 3.48 9.14
C LEU A 60 15.59 4.16 8.85
N ALA A 61 16.07 4.13 7.62
CA ALA A 61 17.33 4.76 7.21
C ALA A 61 17.11 5.71 6.03
N GLU A 62 17.72 6.90 6.06
CA GLU A 62 17.57 7.88 4.96
C GLU A 62 18.35 7.53 3.67
N ARG A 63 19.15 6.47 3.70
CA ARG A 63 19.89 5.89 2.56
C ARG A 63 20.28 4.45 2.86
N ASN A 64 20.50 3.64 1.83
CA ASN A 64 20.86 2.21 1.95
C ASN A 64 22.38 1.94 1.92
N SER A 65 23.21 2.94 2.20
CA SER A 65 24.68 2.78 2.23
C SER A 65 25.38 3.79 3.12
N GLY A 66 26.60 3.44 3.55
CA GLY A 66 27.42 4.27 4.43
C GLY A 66 26.83 4.34 5.85
N GLU A 67 26.89 5.53 6.45
CA GLU A 67 26.36 5.84 7.78
C GLU A 67 25.16 6.80 7.64
N PRO A 68 23.95 6.29 7.37
CA PRO A 68 22.71 7.09 7.28
C PRO A 68 22.30 7.66 8.64
N ASP A 69 21.60 8.80 8.65
CA ASP A 69 20.72 9.09 9.79
C ASP A 69 19.61 8.04 9.87
N THR A 70 19.30 7.59 11.09
CA THR A 70 18.32 6.53 11.33
C THR A 70 17.20 6.99 12.25
N TYR A 71 16.04 6.38 12.06
CA TYR A 71 14.82 6.65 12.82
C TYR A 71 14.15 5.35 13.23
N TYR A 72 13.28 5.42 14.22
CA TYR A 72 12.43 4.33 14.63
C TYR A 72 11.05 4.87 15.02
N ILE A 73 10.09 3.95 15.04
CA ILE A 73 8.71 4.21 15.39
C ILE A 73 8.48 3.80 16.84
N GLU A 74 7.96 4.73 17.65
CA GLU A 74 7.47 4.47 19.00
C GLU A 74 6.01 4.93 19.10
N GLY A 75 5.08 3.98 18.97
CA GLY A 75 3.65 4.29 18.84
C GLY A 75 3.39 5.13 17.58
N GLU A 76 2.73 6.27 17.74
CA GLU A 76 2.43 7.21 16.64
C GLU A 76 3.56 8.23 16.38
N LYS A 77 4.75 8.03 16.95
CA LYS A 77 5.85 8.99 16.88
C LYS A 77 7.07 8.43 16.17
N LEU A 78 7.62 9.25 15.28
CA LEU A 78 8.95 9.06 14.72
C LEU A 78 10.00 9.61 15.68
N LYS A 79 11.06 8.84 15.93
CA LYS A 79 12.19 9.25 16.79
C LYS A 79 13.51 8.92 16.12
N ALA A 80 14.56 9.66 16.44
CA ALA A 80 15.91 9.42 15.91
C ALA A 80 16.64 8.32 16.69
N ASN A 81 17.46 7.54 15.98
CA ASN A 81 18.44 6.57 16.49
C ASN A 81 17.86 5.53 17.48
N GLY A 82 17.42 4.40 16.94
CA GLY A 82 16.89 3.28 17.72
C GLY A 82 16.31 2.19 16.82
N THR A 83 15.57 1.26 17.42
CA THR A 83 14.83 0.20 16.71
C THR A 83 13.40 0.13 17.22
N THR A 84 12.50 -0.30 16.34
CA THR A 84 11.13 -0.71 16.68
C THR A 84 11.11 -2.23 16.78
N GLU A 85 10.55 -2.74 17.87
CA GLU A 85 10.38 -4.18 18.08
C GLU A 85 9.00 -4.62 17.55
N VAL A 86 8.98 -5.76 16.86
CA VAL A 86 7.77 -6.46 16.42
C VAL A 86 7.68 -7.73 17.24
N THR A 87 6.60 -7.88 18.01
CA THR A 87 6.39 -9.04 18.89
C THR A 87 5.28 -9.97 18.42
N ASP A 88 4.40 -9.46 17.56
CA ASP A 88 3.27 -10.23 17.03
C ASP A 88 3.72 -11.22 15.97
N ASP A 89 2.90 -12.25 15.75
CA ASP A 89 3.04 -13.16 14.61
C ASP A 89 3.07 -12.38 13.28
N GLU A 90 3.65 -13.00 12.25
CA GLU A 90 3.80 -12.35 10.95
C GLU A 90 2.47 -11.87 10.38
N LYS A 91 2.42 -10.57 10.04
CA LYS A 91 1.27 -9.90 9.43
C LYS A 91 1.75 -8.96 8.34
N VAL A 92 0.82 -8.57 7.46
CA VAL A 92 1.07 -7.54 6.45
C VAL A 92 0.67 -6.18 7.01
N TYR A 93 1.53 -5.18 6.83
CA TYR A 93 1.36 -3.84 7.37
C TYR A 93 1.35 -2.80 6.26
N ARG A 94 0.57 -1.74 6.46
CA ARG A 94 0.84 -0.43 5.89
C ARG A 94 1.51 0.43 6.96
N ILE A 95 2.65 1.01 6.63
CA ILE A 95 3.37 1.96 7.48
C ILE A 95 3.46 3.29 6.74
N ARG A 96 3.00 4.36 7.39
CA ARG A 96 3.15 5.75 6.91
C ARG A 96 4.00 6.54 7.88
N VAL A 97 4.86 7.38 7.34
CA VAL A 97 5.75 8.26 8.10
C VAL A 97 5.60 9.69 7.58
N ASP A 98 5.33 10.64 8.47
CA ASP A 98 5.32 12.08 8.18
C ASP A 98 6.45 12.77 8.95
N PHE A 99 7.44 13.26 8.21
CA PHE A 99 8.59 13.97 8.77
C PHE A 99 8.24 15.40 9.23
N SER A 100 7.17 16.01 8.73
CA SER A 100 6.84 17.41 9.04
C SER A 100 6.46 17.63 10.51
N ASN A 101 5.80 16.66 11.12
CA ASN A 101 5.33 16.66 12.51
C ASN A 101 5.89 15.47 13.32
N GLY A 102 6.64 14.56 12.69
CA GLY A 102 7.24 13.39 13.34
C GLY A 102 6.20 12.35 13.74
N THR A 103 5.17 12.13 12.92
CA THR A 103 4.11 11.15 13.20
C THR A 103 4.19 9.93 12.31
N THR A 104 3.68 8.82 12.81
CA THR A 104 3.59 7.54 12.10
C THR A 104 2.21 6.93 12.23
N GLU A 105 1.74 6.28 11.18
CA GLU A 105 0.52 5.47 11.18
C GLU A 105 0.89 4.04 10.79
N ILE A 106 0.44 3.06 11.58
CA ILE A 106 0.65 1.65 11.31
C ILE A 106 -0.71 0.96 11.35
N ALA A 107 -1.06 0.28 10.27
CA ALA A 107 -2.26 -0.55 10.19
C ALA A 107 -1.87 -1.93 9.65
N THR A 108 -2.51 -2.99 10.14
CA THR A 108 -2.41 -4.32 9.49
C THR A 108 -3.39 -4.38 8.32
N ILE A 109 -3.08 -5.20 7.32
CA ILE A 109 -3.94 -5.46 6.17
C ILE A 109 -4.34 -6.92 6.22
N ASP A 110 -5.58 -7.17 6.62
CA ASP A 110 -6.06 -8.53 6.86
C ASP A 110 -6.62 -9.16 5.59
N LEU A 111 -7.16 -8.32 4.69
CA LEU A 111 -7.83 -8.79 3.49
C LEU A 111 -7.83 -7.75 2.38
N ILE A 112 -7.58 -8.20 1.15
CA ILE A 112 -7.86 -7.42 -0.05
C ILE A 112 -8.79 -8.21 -0.94
N GLU A 113 -9.88 -7.58 -1.37
CA GLU A 113 -10.93 -8.22 -2.17
C GLU A 113 -11.28 -7.40 -3.40
N LEU A 114 -11.65 -8.10 -4.48
CA LEU A 114 -12.20 -7.49 -5.67
C LEU A 114 -13.72 -7.40 -5.55
N TRP A 115 -14.22 -6.17 -5.46
CA TRP A 115 -15.65 -5.86 -5.50
C TRP A 115 -16.15 -5.84 -6.94
N PHE A 116 -17.24 -6.58 -7.20
CA PHE A 116 -17.89 -6.65 -8.49
C PHE A 116 -19.33 -6.15 -8.39
N PRO A 117 -19.55 -4.83 -8.58
CA PRO A 117 -20.87 -4.20 -8.51
C PRO A 117 -21.98 -4.91 -9.29
N PRO A 118 -21.75 -5.49 -10.49
CA PRO A 118 -22.83 -6.14 -11.21
C PRO A 118 -23.48 -7.27 -10.40
N GLN A 119 -22.71 -8.02 -9.60
CA GLN A 119 -23.27 -9.06 -8.72
C GLN A 119 -23.57 -8.56 -7.31
N GLY A 120 -23.08 -7.37 -6.93
CA GLY A 120 -23.19 -6.87 -5.57
C GLY A 120 -22.42 -7.72 -4.57
N SER A 121 -21.29 -8.30 -4.99
CA SER A 121 -20.48 -9.20 -4.19
C SER A 121 -18.99 -9.02 -4.46
N PHE A 122 -18.17 -9.50 -3.54
CA PHE A 122 -16.74 -9.69 -3.77
C PHE A 122 -16.54 -11.02 -4.52
N LEU A 123 -15.73 -11.02 -5.59
CA LEU A 123 -15.50 -12.24 -6.38
C LEU A 123 -14.48 -13.16 -5.71
N PHE A 124 -13.39 -12.58 -5.21
CA PHE A 124 -12.30 -13.28 -4.56
C PHE A 124 -11.45 -12.32 -3.74
N SER A 125 -10.65 -12.89 -2.84
CA SER A 125 -9.57 -12.19 -2.16
C SER A 125 -8.24 -12.43 -2.87
N LEU A 126 -7.31 -11.47 -2.76
CA LEU A 126 -5.96 -11.58 -3.29
C LEU A 126 -5.00 -11.89 -2.13
N PRO A 127 -4.32 -13.05 -2.12
CA PRO A 127 -3.33 -13.36 -1.10
C PRO A 127 -2.05 -12.53 -1.31
N TYR A 128 -1.40 -12.19 -0.20
CA TYR A 128 -0.12 -11.49 -0.21
C TYR A 128 1.00 -12.42 -0.67
N VAL A 129 1.85 -11.95 -1.58
CA VAL A 129 2.97 -12.73 -2.15
C VAL A 129 4.35 -12.14 -1.86
N GLY A 130 4.43 -11.07 -1.06
CA GLY A 130 5.67 -10.38 -0.69
C GLY A 130 5.84 -9.04 -1.38
N ASP A 131 6.74 -8.20 -0.87
CA ASP A 131 7.15 -6.91 -1.41
C ASP A 131 5.95 -6.03 -1.84
N GLY A 132 4.97 -5.83 -0.95
CA GLY A 132 3.81 -4.99 -1.24
C GLY A 132 2.95 -5.48 -2.42
N THR A 133 2.99 -6.78 -2.74
CA THR A 133 2.27 -7.37 -3.87
C THR A 133 1.27 -8.42 -3.40
N TRP A 134 0.07 -8.40 -3.98
CA TRP A 134 -0.95 -9.43 -3.81
C TRP A 134 -1.32 -10.00 -5.17
N LYS A 135 -1.48 -11.32 -5.26
CA LYS A 135 -1.70 -11.99 -6.54
C LYS A 135 -2.57 -13.22 -6.40
N ILE A 136 -3.54 -13.37 -7.31
CA ILE A 136 -4.27 -14.61 -7.54
C ILE A 136 -4.10 -15.00 -9.01
N GLU A 137 -3.92 -16.29 -9.27
CA GLU A 137 -3.73 -16.85 -10.62
C GLU A 137 -4.91 -17.74 -10.99
N ASP A 138 -5.13 -17.88 -12.29
CA ASP A 138 -6.09 -18.84 -12.87
C ASP A 138 -7.51 -18.70 -12.29
N THR A 139 -7.94 -17.46 -12.01
CA THR A 139 -9.27 -17.20 -11.41
C THR A 139 -10.33 -16.99 -12.49
N PRO A 140 -11.48 -17.69 -12.45
CA PRO A 140 -12.53 -17.51 -13.45
C PRO A 140 -13.23 -16.16 -13.27
N ILE A 141 -13.37 -15.41 -14.36
CA ILE A 141 -14.10 -14.14 -14.38
C ILE A 141 -15.21 -14.21 -15.43
N GLU A 142 -16.43 -13.95 -14.99
CA GLU A 142 -17.60 -13.90 -15.87
C GLU A 142 -18.30 -12.55 -15.71
N PHE A 143 -18.48 -11.83 -16.82
CA PHE A 143 -19.22 -10.58 -16.79
C PHE A 143 -20.71 -10.85 -16.54
N LYS A 144 -21.44 -9.88 -16.02
CA LYS A 144 -22.87 -10.07 -15.79
C LYS A 144 -23.69 -9.55 -16.96
N GLN A 145 -24.61 -10.37 -17.48
CA GLN A 145 -25.60 -9.88 -18.44
C GLN A 145 -26.56 -8.89 -17.77
N GLU A 146 -26.55 -7.65 -18.25
CA GLU A 146 -27.46 -6.57 -17.88
C GLU A 146 -28.30 -6.12 -19.09
N SER A 147 -29.31 -5.28 -18.85
CA SER A 147 -30.17 -4.76 -19.92
C SER A 147 -29.44 -3.91 -20.97
N TRP A 148 -28.23 -3.43 -20.65
CA TRP A 148 -27.38 -2.59 -21.49
C TRP A 148 -26.15 -3.30 -22.06
N GLY A 149 -25.96 -4.59 -21.78
CA GLY A 149 -24.78 -5.35 -22.22
C GLY A 149 -24.20 -6.22 -21.11
N ARG A 150 -23.01 -6.77 -21.33
CA ARG A 150 -22.28 -7.51 -20.30
C ARG A 150 -21.40 -6.57 -19.49
N ASP A 151 -21.73 -6.42 -18.21
CA ASP A 151 -21.10 -5.48 -17.29
C ASP A 151 -19.88 -6.10 -16.61
N GLU A 152 -18.80 -5.34 -16.63
CA GLU A 152 -17.43 -5.76 -16.33
C GLU A 152 -16.77 -4.87 -15.27
N ARG A 153 -17.56 -4.04 -14.57
CA ARG A 153 -17.03 -3.08 -13.60
C ARG A 153 -16.49 -3.77 -12.37
N TYR A 154 -15.36 -3.29 -11.85
CA TYR A 154 -14.80 -3.74 -10.57
C TYR A 154 -13.99 -2.65 -9.87
N LYS A 155 -13.77 -2.81 -8.56
CA LYS A 155 -12.80 -2.05 -7.76
C LYS A 155 -12.33 -2.90 -6.59
N PHE A 156 -11.41 -2.39 -5.78
CA PHE A 156 -10.82 -3.14 -4.68
C PHE A 156 -11.21 -2.57 -3.32
N ARG A 157 -11.31 -3.44 -2.33
CA ARG A 157 -11.46 -3.06 -0.93
C ARG A 157 -10.34 -3.70 -0.11
N PHE A 158 -9.70 -2.88 0.70
CA PHE A 158 -8.73 -3.32 1.69
C PHE A 158 -9.44 -3.27 3.06
N THR A 159 -9.32 -4.34 3.82
CA THR A 159 -9.72 -4.39 5.23
C THR A 159 -8.46 -4.19 6.05
N LEU A 160 -8.47 -3.15 6.88
CA LEU A 160 -7.34 -2.78 7.72
C LEU A 160 -7.76 -2.74 9.18
N ASP A 161 -6.84 -3.11 10.07
CA ASP A 161 -6.97 -2.92 11.51
C ASP A 161 -5.91 -1.92 12.01
N GLN A 162 -6.35 -0.93 12.79
CA GLN A 162 -5.48 0.04 13.46
C GLN A 162 -6.06 0.32 14.85
N GLU A 163 -5.24 0.24 15.89
CA GLU A 163 -5.66 0.54 17.28
C GLU A 163 -6.93 -0.20 17.73
N GLU A 164 -7.05 -1.49 17.37
CA GLU A 164 -8.22 -2.34 17.65
C GLU A 164 -9.50 -1.95 16.88
N GLU A 165 -9.42 -1.03 15.93
CA GLU A 165 -10.52 -0.68 15.02
C GLU A 165 -10.29 -1.23 13.61
N THR A 166 -11.29 -1.98 13.11
CA THR A 166 -11.34 -2.40 11.70
C THR A 166 -12.00 -1.32 10.86
N PHE A 167 -11.35 -0.94 9.77
CA PHE A 167 -11.88 -0.01 8.77
C PHE A 167 -11.61 -0.50 7.34
N TYR A 168 -12.28 0.14 6.39
CA TYR A 168 -12.22 -0.22 4.97
C TYR A 168 -11.71 0.93 4.14
N GLU A 169 -10.74 0.64 3.28
CA GLU A 169 -10.32 1.55 2.23
C GLU A 169 -10.69 1.01 0.87
N TRP A 170 -11.23 1.87 0.02
CA TRP A 170 -11.65 1.52 -1.32
C TRP A 170 -10.68 2.12 -2.32
N PHE A 171 -10.27 1.30 -3.28
CA PHE A 171 -9.34 1.69 -4.34
C PHE A 171 -9.95 1.43 -5.69
N GLY A 172 -9.97 2.48 -6.51
CA GLY A 172 -10.59 2.48 -7.82
C GLY A 172 -9.83 3.34 -8.81
N SER A 173 -10.45 3.51 -9.96
CA SER A 173 -9.97 4.35 -11.05
C SER A 173 -10.04 5.84 -10.69
N VAL A 174 -9.08 6.60 -11.20
CA VAL A 174 -9.11 8.07 -11.19
C VAL A 174 -10.34 8.65 -11.89
N ASN A 175 -10.90 7.93 -12.87
CA ASN A 175 -12.13 8.32 -13.57
C ASN A 175 -13.37 7.80 -12.85
N GLY A 176 -14.41 8.63 -12.74
CA GLY A 176 -15.70 8.24 -12.14
C GLY A 176 -16.45 7.17 -12.94
N ASP A 177 -16.31 7.15 -14.27
CA ASP A 177 -16.73 6.06 -15.14
C ASP A 177 -15.65 5.84 -16.21
N ASN A 178 -15.59 4.62 -16.73
CA ASN A 178 -14.56 4.17 -17.65
C ASN A 178 -15.16 3.58 -18.91
N SER A 179 -14.42 3.66 -20.02
CA SER A 179 -14.66 2.76 -21.15
C SER A 179 -13.91 1.45 -20.92
N ARG A 180 -14.33 0.38 -21.61
CA ARG A 180 -13.60 -0.88 -21.58
C ARG A 180 -12.18 -0.66 -22.14
N PRO A 181 -11.13 -1.21 -21.50
CA PRO A 181 -9.78 -1.02 -21.97
C PRO A 181 -9.51 -1.80 -23.26
N ASP A 182 -8.61 -1.24 -24.07
CA ASP A 182 -8.04 -1.75 -25.31
C ASP A 182 -6.53 -1.44 -25.38
N ASP A 183 -5.88 -1.81 -26.48
CA ASP A 183 -4.43 -1.62 -26.69
C ASP A 183 -3.96 -0.15 -26.64
N ASN A 184 -4.87 0.83 -26.71
CA ASN A 184 -4.55 2.26 -26.61
C ASN A 184 -4.85 2.83 -25.22
N THR A 185 -5.21 1.99 -24.25
CA THR A 185 -5.54 2.43 -22.89
C THR A 185 -4.30 2.99 -22.21
N PRO A 186 -4.35 4.24 -21.72
CA PRO A 186 -3.21 4.83 -21.04
C PRO A 186 -3.00 4.19 -19.67
N ASP A 187 -1.75 4.14 -19.20
CA ASP A 187 -1.37 3.58 -17.89
C ASP A 187 -2.23 4.10 -16.73
N ALA A 188 -2.61 5.39 -16.78
CA ALA A 188 -3.44 6.03 -15.77
C ALA A 188 -4.81 5.37 -15.55
N PHE A 189 -5.29 4.59 -16.51
CA PHE A 189 -6.48 3.76 -16.34
C PHE A 189 -6.30 2.71 -15.24
N TRP A 190 -5.08 2.20 -15.04
CA TRP A 190 -4.78 1.10 -14.11
C TRP A 190 -4.33 1.57 -12.74
N TYR A 191 -4.13 2.88 -12.56
CA TYR A 191 -3.69 3.45 -11.28
C TYR A 191 -4.79 3.32 -10.24
N MET A 192 -4.41 2.84 -9.06
CA MET A 192 -5.30 2.64 -7.93
C MET A 192 -5.22 3.85 -7.00
N VAL A 193 -6.31 4.61 -6.92
CA VAL A 193 -6.42 5.76 -6.02
C VAL A 193 -7.49 5.53 -4.96
N PRO A 194 -7.37 6.18 -3.78
CA PRO A 194 -8.43 6.16 -2.78
C PRO A 194 -9.74 6.71 -3.36
N VAL A 195 -10.84 5.99 -3.16
CA VAL A 195 -12.19 6.35 -3.59
C VAL A 195 -13.19 6.07 -2.48
N THR A 196 -14.44 6.48 -2.66
CA THR A 196 -15.51 6.15 -1.71
C THR A 196 -16.02 4.71 -1.92
N ASP A 197 -16.85 4.25 -0.99
CA ASP A 197 -17.58 2.98 -1.07
C ASP A 197 -18.76 3.02 -2.06
N ASP A 198 -18.85 4.04 -2.91
CA ASP A 198 -19.94 4.18 -3.89
C ASP A 198 -20.08 2.92 -4.73
N TYR A 199 -21.31 2.46 -4.93
CA TYR A 199 -21.57 1.16 -5.52
C TYR A 199 -20.98 1.02 -6.95
N TRP A 200 -20.96 2.09 -7.75
CA TRP A 200 -20.62 2.04 -9.18
C TRP A 200 -19.44 2.94 -9.56
N ASN A 201 -19.32 4.10 -8.92
CA ASN A 201 -18.34 5.11 -9.30
C ASN A 201 -16.92 4.60 -9.10
N ASN A 202 -16.03 5.11 -9.95
CA ASN A 202 -14.60 4.81 -9.92
C ASN A 202 -14.25 3.34 -10.12
N CYS A 203 -15.16 2.55 -10.69
CA CYS A 203 -14.81 1.20 -11.10
C CYS A 203 -13.90 1.22 -12.32
N PHE A 204 -12.91 0.35 -12.32
CA PHE A 204 -12.24 -0.12 -13.53
C PHE A 204 -13.22 -0.96 -14.36
N LYS A 205 -12.80 -1.36 -15.56
CA LYS A 205 -13.54 -2.28 -16.43
C LYS A 205 -12.59 -3.35 -16.94
N PHE A 206 -12.97 -4.62 -16.85
CA PHE A 206 -12.14 -5.70 -17.38
C PHE A 206 -12.05 -5.63 -18.90
N ALA A 207 -10.91 -6.02 -19.48
CA ALA A 207 -10.77 -6.13 -20.92
C ALA A 207 -11.68 -7.23 -21.49
N THR A 208 -12.11 -7.11 -22.75
CA THR A 208 -13.01 -8.09 -23.39
C THR A 208 -12.53 -9.55 -23.29
N PRO A 209 -11.24 -9.86 -23.48
CA PRO A 209 -10.78 -11.25 -23.42
C PRO A 209 -10.93 -11.92 -22.05
N VAL A 210 -11.17 -11.16 -20.98
CA VAL A 210 -11.36 -11.69 -19.62
C VAL A 210 -12.75 -12.33 -19.42
N ASP A 211 -13.74 -12.02 -20.27
CA ASP A 211 -15.09 -12.54 -20.12
C ASP A 211 -15.16 -14.04 -20.41
N ASN A 212 -15.69 -14.83 -19.48
CA ASN A 212 -15.76 -16.30 -19.57
C ASN A 212 -14.37 -16.95 -19.76
N SER A 213 -13.32 -16.33 -19.23
CA SER A 213 -11.97 -16.88 -19.19
C SER A 213 -11.46 -16.91 -17.75
N ASN A 214 -10.33 -17.58 -17.57
CA ASN A 214 -9.53 -17.40 -16.37
C ASN A 214 -8.60 -16.20 -16.57
N ALA A 215 -8.18 -15.59 -15.47
CA ALA A 215 -7.25 -14.48 -15.48
C ALA A 215 -6.33 -14.52 -14.26
N ASP A 216 -5.16 -13.92 -14.40
CA ASP A 216 -4.28 -13.59 -13.29
C ASP A 216 -4.53 -12.14 -12.89
N VAL A 217 -4.68 -11.89 -11.58
CA VAL A 217 -4.92 -10.56 -11.04
C VAL A 217 -3.85 -10.26 -10.01
N SER A 218 -3.16 -9.13 -10.19
CA SER A 218 -2.12 -8.66 -9.27
C SER A 218 -2.37 -7.22 -8.84
N ILE A 219 -2.06 -6.89 -7.60
CA ILE A 219 -2.03 -5.53 -7.04
C ILE A 219 -0.59 -5.24 -6.60
N ILE A 220 -0.06 -4.09 -7.01
CA ILE A 220 1.34 -3.70 -6.80
C ILE A 220 1.38 -2.37 -6.03
N TYR A 221 1.67 -2.44 -4.73
CA TYR A 221 1.83 -1.30 -3.83
C TYR A 221 3.26 -1.20 -3.27
N ASN A 222 4.23 -1.21 -4.19
CA ASN A 222 5.65 -1.04 -3.88
C ASN A 222 6.29 -0.01 -4.83
N THR A 223 7.61 0.13 -4.75
CA THR A 223 8.38 1.12 -5.52
C THR A 223 8.83 0.63 -6.90
N SER A 224 8.51 -0.61 -7.28
CA SER A 224 8.75 -1.13 -8.64
C SER A 224 7.90 -0.43 -9.71
N VAL A 225 6.82 0.25 -9.29
CA VAL A 225 5.90 1.00 -10.16
C VAL A 225 5.82 2.48 -9.75
N PRO A 226 5.76 3.41 -10.72
CA PRO A 226 5.69 4.85 -10.43
C PRO A 226 4.41 5.22 -9.66
N GLU A 227 3.29 4.61 -10.02
CA GLU A 227 1.99 4.76 -9.35
C GLU A 227 1.51 3.39 -8.89
N TYR A 228 0.81 3.31 -7.75
CA TYR A 228 0.22 2.05 -7.33
C TYR A 228 -0.81 1.59 -8.35
N THR A 229 -0.80 0.31 -8.67
CA THR A 229 -1.52 -0.19 -9.82
C THR A 229 -1.93 -1.64 -9.64
N HIS A 230 -2.67 -2.15 -10.61
CA HIS A 230 -3.04 -3.53 -10.72
C HIS A 230 -2.90 -4.02 -12.16
N ILE A 231 -2.77 -5.33 -12.30
CA ILE A 231 -2.65 -6.03 -13.57
C ILE A 231 -3.76 -7.07 -13.63
N VAL A 232 -4.42 -7.18 -14.79
CA VAL A 232 -5.36 -8.26 -15.10
C VAL A 232 -4.95 -8.88 -16.43
N GLU A 233 -4.47 -10.11 -16.39
CA GLU A 233 -3.97 -10.84 -17.57
C GLU A 233 -4.89 -12.03 -17.87
N PRO A 234 -5.60 -12.04 -19.00
CA PRO A 234 -6.39 -13.20 -19.41
C PRO A 234 -5.48 -14.39 -19.78
N GLN A 235 -5.90 -15.60 -19.41
CA GLN A 235 -5.25 -16.88 -19.75
C GLN A 235 -5.68 -17.41 -21.12
#